data_AF-A0A2T2SMU1-F1
#
_entry.id   AF-A0A2T2SMU1-F1
#
_cell.length_a   1.000
_cell.length_b   1.000
_cell.length_c   1.000
_cell.angle_alpha   90.00
_cell.angle_beta   90.00
_cell.angle_gamma   90.00
#
_symmetry.space_group_name_H-M   'P 1'
#
loop_
_entity.id
_entity.type
_entity.pdbx_description
1 polymer ?
#
loop_
_entity_poly.entity_id
_entity_poly.type
_entity_poly.pdbx_seq_one_letter_code
_entity_poly.pdbx_strand_id
1 'polypeptide(L)' 'MPRVEHIGIAVRDVDAVVKTFRELLGTEPYKAETVANQQVRTHFLDAETTKLELLEALD' A
#
# COMPACT_ATOMS: atom_id res chain seq x y z
N MET A 1 -12.29 2.99 21.90
CA MET A 1 -12.04 1.60 21.44
C MET A 1 -10.85 1.62 20.49
N PRO A 2 -9.92 0.66 20.59
CA PRO A 2 -8.81 0.54 19.64
C PRO A 2 -9.33 0.32 18.21
N ARG A 3 -8.65 0.91 17.23
CA ARG A 3 -8.94 0.77 15.80
C ARG A 3 -7.67 0.34 15.07
N VAL A 4 -7.84 -0.42 13.98
CA VAL A 4 -6.73 -0.77 13.10
C VAL A 4 -6.32 0.48 12.33
N GLU A 5 -5.06 0.90 12.48
CA GLU A 5 -4.54 2.09 11.80
C GLU A 5 -4.26 1.78 10.32
N HIS A 6 -3.53 0.69 10.04
CA HIS A 6 -3.28 0.20 8.69
C HIS A 6 -3.09 -1.33 8.64
N ILE A 7 -3.14 -1.88 7.44
CA ILE A 7 -2.74 -3.25 7.10
C ILE A 7 -1.62 -3.19 6.06
N GLY A 8 -0.43 -3.67 6.43
CA GLY A 8 0.70 -3.80 5.51
C GLY A 8 0.62 -5.08 4.68
N ILE A 9 0.85 -4.97 3.37
CA ILE A 9 0.84 -6.08 2.41
C ILE A 9 2.15 -6.05 1.65
N ALA A 10 3.02 -7.03 1.87
CA ALA A 10 4.23 -7.20 1.07
C ALA A 10 3.86 -7.60 -0.37
N VAL A 11 4.35 -6.84 -1.35
CA VAL A 11 4.06 -7.08 -2.77
C VAL A 11 5.34 -7.27 -3.56
N ARG A 12 5.33 -8.21 -4.50
CA ARG A 12 6.47 -8.48 -5.38
C ARG A 12 6.54 -7.48 -6.55
N ASP A 13 5.38 -7.13 -7.09
CA ASP A 13 5.21 -6.24 -8.24
C ASP A 13 4.08 -5.28 -7.88
N VAL A 14 4.44 -4.05 -7.52
CA VAL A 14 3.47 -3.07 -7.07
C VAL A 14 2.56 -2.61 -8.21
N ASP A 15 3.08 -2.52 -9.44
CA ASP A 15 2.31 -2.08 -10.60
C ASP A 15 1.19 -3.08 -10.93
N ALA A 16 1.50 -4.38 -10.88
CA ALA A 16 0.51 -5.44 -11.06
C ALA A 16 -0.59 -5.41 -9.99
N VAL A 17 -0.22 -5.17 -8.72
CA VAL A 17 -1.19 -5.08 -7.62
C VAL A 17 -2.03 -3.82 -7.73
N VAL A 18 -1.43 -2.66 -8.00
CA VAL A 18 -2.16 -1.40 -8.20
C VAL A 18 -3.15 -1.52 -9.34
N LYS A 19 -2.75 -2.14 -10.46
CA LYS A 19 -3.66 -2.43 -11.57
C LYS A 19 -4.86 -3.28 -11.11
N THR A 20 -4.60 -4.34 -10.35
CA THR A 20 -5.64 -5.23 -9.83
C THR A 20 -6.62 -4.48 -8.92
N PHE A 21 -6.12 -3.65 -8.00
CA PHE A 21 -6.96 -2.86 -7.10
C PHE A 21 -7.78 -1.82 -7.86
N ARG A 22 -7.20 -1.17 -8.87
CA ARG A 22 -7.90 -0.24 -9.74
C ARG A 22 -9.03 -0.91 -10.52
N GLU A 23 -8.78 -2.07 -11.11
CA GLU A 23 -9.77 -2.80 -11.92
C GLU A 23 -10.92 -3.38 -11.08
N LEU A 24 -10.61 -3.88 -9.88
CA LEU A 24 -11.62 -4.53 -9.03
C LEU A 24 -12.38 -3.57 -8.13
N LEU A 25 -11.69 -2.55 -7.59
CA LEU A 25 -12.21 -1.68 -6.53
C LEU A 25 -12.25 -0.20 -6.93
N GLY A 26 -11.69 0.18 -8.07
CA GLY A 26 -11.60 1.58 -8.49
C GLY A 26 -10.67 2.41 -7.61
N THR A 27 -9.73 1.77 -6.90
CA THR A 27 -8.81 2.44 -5.97
C THR A 27 -7.38 2.48 -6.50
N GLU A 28 -6.65 3.52 -6.13
CA GLU A 28 -5.25 3.72 -6.48
C GLU A 28 -4.49 4.31 -5.28
N PRO A 29 -3.17 4.10 -5.17
CA PRO A 29 -2.38 4.75 -4.14
C PRO A 29 -2.46 6.28 -4.23
N TYR A 30 -2.76 6.95 -3.13
CA TYR A 30 -2.81 8.42 -3.07
C TYR A 30 -1.45 9.04 -2.70
N LYS A 31 -0.53 8.23 -2.17
CA LYS A 31 0.81 8.62 -1.76
C LYS A 31 1.74 7.42 -1.86
N ALA A 32 3.01 7.67 -2.14
CA ALA A 32 4.10 6.73 -1.88
C ALA A 32 5.17 7.38 -0.99
N GLU A 33 5.81 6.58 -0.14
CA GLU A 33 6.90 7.03 0.74
C GLU A 33 8.02 6.00 0.77
N THR A 34 9.27 6.45 0.65
CA THR A 34 10.43 5.57 0.77
C THR A 34 10.94 5.59 2.21
N VAL A 35 10.95 4.43 2.86
CA VAL A 35 11.40 4.25 4.24
C VAL A 35 12.75 3.53 4.22
N ALA A 36 13.81 4.31 3.98
CA ALA A 36 15.14 3.77 3.67
C ALA A 36 15.71 2.84 4.76
N ASN A 37 15.48 3.14 6.04
CA ASN A 37 15.93 2.28 7.15
C ASN A 37 15.22 0.92 7.21
N GLN A 38 14.06 0.79 6.55
CA GLN A 38 13.32 -0.46 6.44
C GLN A 38 13.45 -1.10 5.05
N GLN A 39 14.22 -0.50 4.14
CA GLN A 39 14.43 -0.99 2.77
C GLN A 39 13.12 -1.23 2.01
N VAL A 40 12.11 -0.37 2.23
CA VAL A 40 10.81 -0.46 1.54
C VAL A 40 10.38 0.89 0.97
N ARG A 41 9.60 0.82 -0.11
CA ARG A 41 8.70 1.89 -0.56
C ARG A 41 7.27 1.47 -0.24
N THR A 42 6.58 2.30 0.54
CA THR A 42 5.19 2.07 0.93
C THR A 42 4.25 2.87 0.03
N HIS A 43 3.25 2.21 -0.54
CA HIS A 43 2.19 2.83 -1.34
C HIS A 43 0.88 2.77 -0.57
N PHE A 44 0.29 3.94 -0.29
CA PHE A 44 -0.85 4.09 0.62
C PHE A 44 -2.16 4.15 -0.16
N LEU A 45 -3.11 3.27 0.17
CA LEU A 45 -4.48 3.29 -0.34
C LEU A 45 -5.45 3.61 0.79
N ASP A 46 -6.45 4.42 0.48
CA ASP A 46 -7.55 4.74 1.38
C ASP A 46 -8.61 3.61 1.35
N ALA A 47 -8.94 3.07 2.51
CA ALA A 47 -9.99 2.08 2.72
C ALA A 47 -11.02 2.58 3.75
N GLU A 48 -11.32 3.89 3.71
CA GLU A 48 -12.29 4.67 4.50
C GLU A 48 -12.01 4.69 6.01
N THR A 49 -12.04 3.53 6.64
CA THR A 49 -11.89 3.35 8.09
C THR A 49 -10.48 2.91 8.50
N THR A 50 -9.66 2.54 7.52
CA THR A 50 -8.26 2.09 7.68
C THR A 50 -7.47 2.40 6.41
N LYS A 51 -6.17 2.10 6.43
CA LYS A 51 -5.28 2.24 5.27
C LYS A 51 -4.75 0.88 4.84
N LEU A 52 -4.57 0.68 3.55
CA LEU A 52 -3.76 -0.40 3.03
C LEU A 52 -2.41 0.15 2.61
N GLU A 53 -1.35 -0.53 3.03
CA GLU A 53 0.04 -0.15 2.73
C GLU A 53 0.68 -1.26 1.91
N LEU A 54 0.84 -1.04 0.60
CA LEU A 54 1.57 -1.98 -0.25
C LEU A 54 3.07 -1.73 -0.06
N LEU A 55 3.78 -2.74 0.43
CA LEU A 55 5.20 -2.67 0.75
C LEU A 55 6.00 -3.30 -0.40
N GLU A 56 6.63 -2.43 -1.18
CA GLU A 56 7.56 -2.77 -2.25
C GLU A 56 8.98 -2.75 -1.67
N ALA A 57 9.76 -3.83 -1.87
CA ALA A 57 11.16 -3.85 -1.46
C ALA A 57 11.98 -2.87 -2.31
N LEU A 58 12.90 -2.13 -1.69
CA LEU A 58 13.94 -1.39 -2.41
C LEU A 58 15.03 -2.37 -2.86
N ASP A 59 15.62 -2.12 -4.03
CA ASP A 59 16.81 -2.82 -4.52
C ASP A 59 18.04 -2.59 -3.64
#